data_AF-A0A6J5FN83-F1
#
_entry.id   AF-A0A6J5FN83-F1
#
_cell.length_a   1.000
_cell.length_b   1.000
_cell.length_c   1.000
_cell.angle_alpha   90.00
_cell.angle_beta   90.00
_cell.angle_gamma   90.00
#
_symmetry.space_group_name_H-M   'P 1'
#
loop_
_entity.id
_entity.type
_entity.pdbx_description
1 polymer ?
#
loop_
_entity_poly.entity_id
_entity_poly.type
_entity_poly.pdbx_seq_one_letter_code
_entity_poly.pdbx_strand_id
1 'polypeptide(L)' 'MKPGMLSRDEIDQLMQEGAEAFECGMDRETCPYPITSAQFATWLRGFQNAAFGARQLSNPRSM' A
#
# COMPACT_ATOMS: atom_id res chain seq x y z
N MET A 1 -1.52 -14.49 19.97
CA MET A 1 -1.35 -13.20 19.25
C MET A 1 -2.24 -12.18 19.93
N LYS A 2 -1.77 -10.95 20.18
CA LYS A 2 -2.62 -9.90 20.75
C LYS A 2 -3.72 -9.54 19.73
N PRO A 3 -4.98 -9.39 20.14
CA PRO A 3 -6.04 -8.95 19.23
C PRO A 3 -5.66 -7.56 18.70
N GLY A 4 -5.40 -7.46 17.38
CA GLY A 4 -5.03 -6.22 16.71
C GLY A 4 -3.64 -6.18 16.05
N MET A 5 -2.80 -7.21 16.19
CA MET A 5 -1.52 -7.27 15.47
C MET A 5 -1.64 -8.15 14.23
N LEU A 6 -1.41 -7.56 13.06
CA LEU A 6 -1.39 -8.28 11.77
C LEU A 6 -0.26 -9.32 11.77
N SER A 7 -0.55 -10.49 11.20
CA SER A 7 0.46 -11.49 10.87
C SER A 7 1.35 -11.00 9.72
N ARG A 8 2.47 -11.70 9.51
CA ARG A 8 3.36 -11.38 8.39
C ARG A 8 2.66 -11.52 7.04
N ASP A 9 1.90 -12.59 6.86
CA ASP A 9 1.22 -12.89 5.61
C ASP A 9 0.13 -11.86 5.32
N GLU A 10 -0.63 -11.43 6.34
CA GLU A 10 -1.59 -10.33 6.20
C GLU A 10 -0.90 -9.03 5.81
N ILE A 11 0.28 -8.73 6.39
CA ILE A 11 1.03 -7.53 6.03
C ILE A 11 1.47 -7.60 4.56
N ASP A 12 2.04 -8.71 4.13
CA ASP A 12 2.52 -8.87 2.75
C ASP A 12 1.36 -8.78 1.75
N GLN A 13 0.23 -9.41 2.05
CA GLN A 13 -0.98 -9.32 1.25
C GLN A 13 -1.50 -7.88 1.15
N LEU A 14 -1.66 -7.17 2.27
CA LEU A 14 -2.15 -5.79 2.28
C LEU A 14 -1.22 -4.84 1.54
N MET A 15 0.10 -5.03 1.68
CA MET A 15 1.10 -4.27 0.93
C MET A 15 0.96 -4.49 -0.58
N GLN A 16 0.74 -5.74 -1.00
CA GLN A 16 0.54 -6.08 -2.40
C GLN A 16 -0.77 -5.49 -2.94
N GLU A 17 -1.89 -5.66 -2.23
CA GLU A 17 -3.18 -5.09 -2.62
C GLU A 17 -3.13 -3.57 -2.79
N GLY A 18 -2.41 -2.88 -1.90
CA GLY A 18 -2.18 -1.43 -2.02
C GLY A 18 -1.39 -1.06 -3.27
N ALA A 19 -0.33 -1.82 -3.58
CA ALA A 19 0.47 -1.61 -4.77
C ALA A 19 -0.34 -1.85 -6.06
N GLU A 20 -1.11 -2.94 -6.12
CA GLU A 20 -1.97 -3.29 -7.25
C GLU A 20 -3.04 -2.23 -7.50
N ALA A 21 -3.66 -1.68 -6.44
CA ALA A 21 -4.63 -0.61 -6.57
C ALA A 21 -4.03 0.64 -7.24
N PHE A 22 -2.78 1.00 -6.92
CA PHE A 22 -2.08 2.07 -7.61
C PHE A 22 -1.83 1.73 -9.08
N GLU A 23 -1.35 0.52 -9.37
CA GLU A 23 -1.09 0.06 -10.75
C GLU A 23 -2.35 0.04 -11.62
N CYS A 24 -3.51 -0.27 -11.02
CA CYS A 24 -4.82 -0.19 -11.67
C CYS A 24 -5.36 1.26 -11.79
N GLY A 25 -4.64 2.27 -11.32
CA GLY A 25 -5.05 3.68 -11.39
C GLY A 25 -6.19 4.04 -10.44
N MET A 26 -6.41 3.26 -9.38
CA MET A 26 -7.42 3.56 -8.36
C MET A 26 -6.98 4.73 -7.47
N ASP A 27 -7.95 5.44 -6.89
CA ASP A 27 -7.66 6.46 -5.86
C ASP A 27 -7.40 5.79 -4.50
N ARG A 28 -6.54 6.39 -3.67
CA ARG A 28 -6.29 5.93 -2.29
C ARG A 28 -7.56 5.85 -1.43
N GLU A 29 -8.59 6.63 -1.75
CA GLU A 29 -9.89 6.65 -1.07
C GLU A 29 -10.73 5.39 -1.36
N THR A 30 -10.32 4.57 -2.33
CA THR A 30 -10.97 3.28 -2.62
C THR A 30 -10.56 2.15 -1.67
N CYS A 31 -9.64 2.41 -0.72
CA CYS A 31 -9.22 1.46 0.29
C CYS A 31 -10.43 0.92 1.08
N PRO A 32 -10.66 -0.40 1.13
CA PRO A 32 -11.84 -0.98 1.79
C PRO A 32 -11.73 -1.01 3.31
N TYR A 33 -10.55 -0.70 3.87
CA TYR A 33 -10.29 -0.81 5.30
C TYR A 33 -10.62 0.48 6.06
N PRO A 34 -11.10 0.39 7.31
CA PRO A 34 -11.33 1.57 8.15
C PRO A 34 -10.04 2.38 8.33
N ILE A 35 -10.10 3.70 8.17
CA ILE A 35 -8.93 4.61 8.20
C ILE A 35 -8.06 4.44 9.46
N THR A 36 -8.67 4.12 10.61
CA THR A 36 -7.97 3.94 11.89
C THR A 36 -7.38 2.54 12.09
N SER A 37 -7.52 1.64 11.12
CA SER A 37 -7.10 0.24 11.23
C SER A 37 -5.66 0.03 10.81
N ALA A 38 -5.02 -1.01 11.36
CA ALA A 38 -3.68 -1.43 10.94
C ALA A 38 -3.67 -1.89 9.47
N GLN A 39 -4.79 -2.45 8.99
CA GLN A 39 -4.99 -2.88 7.62
C GLN A 39 -4.90 -1.68 6.66
N PHE A 40 -5.62 -0.60 6.96
CA PHE A 40 -5.57 0.64 6.17
C PHE A 40 -4.16 1.22 6.11
N ALA A 41 -3.47 1.29 7.26
CA ALA A 41 -2.11 1.81 7.30
C ALA A 41 -1.13 0.97 6.45
N THR A 42 -1.30 -0.35 6.45
CA THR A 42 -0.45 -1.27 5.68
C THR A 42 -0.75 -1.20 4.19
N TRP A 43 -2.04 -1.21 3.81
CA TRP A 43 -2.48 -1.05 2.43
C TRP A 43 -2.01 0.29 1.84
N LEU A 44 -2.19 1.39 2.59
CA LEU A 44 -1.77 2.72 2.14
C LEU A 44 -0.26 2.79 1.90
N ARG A 45 0.53 2.09 2.72
CA ARG A 45 1.98 2.01 2.54
C ARG A 45 2.35 1.29 1.24
N GLY A 46 1.67 0.19 0.90
CA GLY A 46 1.82 -0.50 -0.38
C GLY A 46 1.57 0.44 -1.57
N PHE A 47 0.44 1.13 -1.55
CA PHE A 47 0.06 2.11 -2.57
C PHE A 47 1.10 3.22 -2.74
N GLN A 48 1.53 3.83 -1.64
CA GLN A 48 2.52 4.91 -1.64
C GLN A 48 3.89 4.46 -2.14
N ASN A 49 4.32 3.25 -1.79
CA ASN A 49 5.58 2.69 -2.26
C ASN A 49 5.56 2.47 -3.78
N ALA A 50 4.47 1.92 -4.32
CA ALA A 50 4.30 1.73 -5.77
C ALA A 50 4.31 3.09 -6.51
N ALA A 51 3.56 4.07 -5.99
CA ALA A 51 3.54 5.42 -6.55
C ALA A 51 4.92 6.09 -6.53
N PHE A 52 5.66 5.93 -5.44
CA PHE A 52 7.02 6.45 -5.33
C PHE A 52 7.99 5.77 -6.30
N GLY A 53 7.95 4.44 -6.40
CA GLY A 53 8.76 3.67 -7.35
C GLY A 53 8.48 4.06 -8.80
N ALA A 54 7.21 4.20 -9.18
CA ALA A 54 6.81 4.66 -10.52
C ALA A 54 7.34 6.06 -10.83
N ARG A 55 7.30 7.00 -9.86
CA ARG A 55 7.87 8.34 -10.02
C ARG A 55 9.38 8.29 -10.25
N GLN A 56 10.12 7.45 -9.53
CA GLN A 56 11.55 7.30 -9.72
C GLN A 56 11.89 6.75 -11.11
N LEU A 57 11.14 5.75 -11.61
CA LEU A 57 11.33 5.22 -12.96
C LEU A 57 11.00 6.26 -14.05
N SER A 58 10.01 7.12 -13.80
CA SER A 58 9.62 8.19 -14.73
C SER A 58 10.59 9.37 -14.78
N ASN A 59 11.45 9.54 -13.76
CA ASN A 59 12.41 10.64 -13.69
C ASN A 59 13.87 10.11 -13.64
N PRO A 60 14.50 9.85 -14.80
CA PRO A 60 15.84 9.25 -14.88
C PRO A 60 16.98 10.16 -14.39
N ARG A 61 16.70 11.39 -13.94
CA ARG A 61 17.71 12.34 -13.40
C ARG A 61 17.99 12.19 -11.91
N SER A 62 17.46 11.16 -11.26
CA SER A 62 17.66 10.91 -9.83
C SER A 62 18.62 9.75 -9.52
N MET A 63 19.39 9.27 -10.51
CA MET A 63 20.56 8.41 -10.29
C MET A 63 21.85 9.21 -10.37
#